data_AF-A0A845S2W5-F1
#
_entry.id   AF-A0A845S2W5-F1
#
_cell.length_a   1.000
_cell.length_b   1.000
_cell.length_c   1.000
_cell.angle_alpha   90.00
_cell.angle_beta   90.00
_cell.angle_gamma   90.00
#
_symmetry.space_group_name_H-M   'P 1'
#
loop_
_entity.id
_entity.type
_entity.pdbx_description
1 polymer ?
#
loop_
_entity_poly.entity_id
_entity_poly.type
_entity_poly.pdbx_seq_one_letter_code
_entity_poly.pdbx_strand_id
1 'polypeptide(L)'
;KLLPKHIIFYSPKDFNLIEPIENEKTFEGNAVIKARYCAEKSKLISLSDDSGLEISTLNKAPGIYSARWAGKKKDFKLAIKKVYSKLKKKKKLNKQNNARFYCSLAIAFPNGKFKAFSGTVNGKISKEPKGNNGFGYDPIFIPNGYKKTFGEMRPNLKDKISHRYKAFNKIRRYFKY
;
A
#
# COMPACT_ATOMS: atom_id res chain seq x y z
N LYS A 1 -4.04 -12.61 13.44
CA LYS A 1 -2.77 -11.85 13.45
C LYS A 1 -1.86 -12.44 12.38
N LEU A 2 -1.10 -11.60 11.68
CA LEU A 2 -0.32 -12.01 10.51
C LEU A 2 0.98 -12.75 10.91
N LEU A 3 1.61 -12.39 12.03
CA LEU A 3 2.85 -13.01 12.54
C LEU A 3 2.61 -13.89 13.79
N PRO A 4 3.55 -14.80 14.13
CA PRO A 4 3.48 -15.64 15.33
C PRO A 4 3.25 -14.83 16.62
N LYS A 5 2.52 -15.41 17.58
CA LYS A 5 2.17 -14.73 18.85
C LYS A 5 3.38 -14.39 19.74
N HIS A 6 4.49 -15.09 19.57
CA HIS A 6 5.72 -14.89 20.36
C HIS A 6 6.60 -13.73 19.85
N ILE A 7 6.26 -13.11 18.71
CA ILE A 7 7.00 -11.97 18.20
C ILE A 7 6.54 -10.69 18.91
N ILE A 8 7.49 -9.99 19.53
CA ILE A 8 7.29 -8.66 20.11
C ILE A 8 7.50 -7.61 19.01
N PHE A 9 6.63 -6.61 18.96
CA PHE A 9 6.69 -5.54 17.98
C PHE A 9 7.11 -4.23 18.63
N TYR A 10 8.04 -3.56 17.96
CA TYR A 10 8.39 -2.18 18.22
C TYR A 10 8.11 -1.37 16.96
N SER A 11 7.72 -0.12 17.18
CA SER A 11 7.61 0.91 16.17
C SER A 11 8.91 1.71 16.09
N PRO A 12 9.18 2.43 14.99
CA PRO A 12 10.32 3.35 14.91
C PRO A 12 10.35 4.41 16.03
N LYS A 13 9.18 4.76 16.58
CA LYS A 13 9.07 5.74 17.68
C LYS A 13 9.68 5.25 18.98
N ASP A 14 9.64 3.94 19.23
CA ASP A 14 10.22 3.35 20.45
C ASP A 14 11.76 3.49 20.50
N PHE A 15 12.37 3.83 19.36
CA PHE A 15 13.81 4.07 19.20
C PHE A 15 14.14 5.51 18.80
N ASN A 16 13.18 6.45 18.87
CA ASN A 16 13.33 7.84 18.44
C ASN A 16 13.83 7.99 16.98
N LEU A 17 13.45 7.05 16.10
CA LEU A 17 13.86 7.08 14.70
C LEU A 17 12.96 8.00 13.88
N ILE A 18 13.57 8.79 13.00
CA ILE A 18 12.86 9.62 12.03
C ILE A 18 12.54 8.83 10.76
N GLU A 19 11.56 9.30 9.99
CA GLU A 19 11.23 8.68 8.71
C GLU A 19 12.36 8.98 7.69
N PRO A 20 13.00 7.96 7.09
CA PRO A 20 14.07 8.19 6.13
C PRO A 20 13.51 8.74 4.81
N ILE A 21 14.38 9.40 4.04
CA ILE A 21 14.00 9.94 2.73
C ILE A 21 13.72 8.79 1.75
N GLU A 22 12.49 8.75 1.24
CA GLU A 22 12.08 7.86 0.15
C GLU A 22 12.37 8.50 -1.21
N ASN A 23 13.56 8.21 -1.77
CA ASN A 23 14.04 8.72 -3.06
C ASN A 23 14.08 7.66 -4.17
N GLU A 24 13.58 6.45 -3.91
CA GLU A 24 13.54 5.38 -4.91
C GLU A 24 12.37 5.55 -5.88
N LYS A 25 12.56 5.02 -7.09
CA LYS A 25 11.56 5.10 -8.18
C LYS A 25 10.56 3.94 -8.15
N THR A 26 10.70 3.03 -7.19
CA THR A 26 9.87 1.83 -7.06
C THR A 26 9.38 1.65 -5.62
N PHE A 27 8.22 1.03 -5.47
CA PHE A 27 7.71 0.63 -4.14
C PHE A 27 8.69 -0.29 -3.40
N GLU A 28 9.39 -1.15 -4.14
CA GLU A 28 10.37 -2.04 -3.55
C GLU A 28 11.56 -1.28 -2.97
N GLY A 29 12.13 -0.35 -3.73
CA GLY A 29 13.25 0.48 -3.27
C GLY A 29 12.89 1.27 -2.01
N ASN A 30 11.73 1.94 -1.98
CA ASN A 30 11.27 2.69 -0.80
C ASN A 30 11.04 1.79 0.42
N ALA A 31 10.43 0.62 0.23
CA ALA A 31 10.25 -0.35 1.31
C ALA A 31 11.61 -0.81 1.87
N VAL A 32 12.59 -1.09 0.99
CA VAL A 32 13.94 -1.51 1.39
C VAL A 32 14.69 -0.41 2.13
N ILE A 33 14.62 0.85 1.69
CA ILE A 33 15.21 2.01 2.39
C ILE A 33 14.71 2.05 3.84
N LYS A 34 13.40 2.02 4.03
CA LYS A 34 12.79 2.09 5.37
C LYS A 34 13.15 0.89 6.23
N ALA A 35 13.11 -0.31 5.66
CA ALA A 35 13.45 -1.53 6.38
C ALA A 35 14.91 -1.52 6.84
N ARG A 36 15.85 -1.23 5.93
CA ARG A 36 17.29 -1.19 6.23
C ARG A 36 17.62 -0.11 7.27
N TYR A 37 17.09 1.10 7.09
CA TYR A 37 17.30 2.19 8.02
C TYR A 37 16.91 1.80 9.46
N CYS A 38 15.71 1.23 9.63
CA CYS A 38 15.26 0.81 10.95
C CYS A 38 16.08 -0.38 11.50
N ALA A 39 16.46 -1.35 10.68
CA ALA A 39 17.26 -2.50 11.11
C ALA A 39 18.67 -2.08 11.56
N GLU A 40 19.31 -1.18 10.82
CA GLU A 40 20.65 -0.67 11.12
C GLU A 40 20.68 0.09 12.44
N LYS A 41 19.67 0.94 12.69
CA LYS A 41 19.60 1.81 13.86
C LYS A 41 19.11 1.10 15.12
N SER A 42 18.12 0.22 15.00
CA SER A 42 17.58 -0.53 16.15
C SER A 42 18.39 -1.79 16.50
N LYS A 43 19.24 -2.27 15.58
CA LYS A 43 19.90 -3.60 15.67
C LYS A 43 18.93 -4.78 15.74
N LEU A 44 17.66 -4.58 15.35
CA LEU A 44 16.63 -5.61 15.26
C LEU A 44 16.28 -5.93 13.80
N ILE A 45 15.58 -7.05 13.58
CA ILE A 45 14.94 -7.32 12.30
C ILE A 45 13.83 -6.29 12.07
N SER A 46 13.81 -5.70 10.88
CA SER A 46 12.83 -4.68 10.50
C SER A 46 11.96 -5.16 9.35
N LEU A 47 10.66 -4.89 9.44
CA LEU A 47 9.68 -5.06 8.36
C LEU A 47 9.12 -3.69 7.99
N SER A 48 9.18 -3.34 6.70
CA SER A 48 8.57 -2.11 6.17
C SER A 48 7.68 -2.38 4.96
N ASP A 49 6.75 -1.46 4.70
CA ASP A 49 5.81 -1.45 3.57
C ASP A 49 6.03 -0.18 2.74
N ASP A 50 5.97 -0.30 1.41
CA ASP A 50 5.57 0.81 0.55
C ASP A 50 4.47 0.36 -0.41
N SER A 51 3.43 1.15 -0.53
CA SER A 51 2.19 0.75 -1.19
C SER A 51 1.45 1.92 -1.81
N GLY A 52 0.68 1.62 -2.85
CA GLY A 52 -0.02 2.65 -3.60
C GLY A 52 -1.05 2.15 -4.58
N LEU A 53 -1.83 3.10 -5.08
CA LEU A 53 -2.79 2.91 -6.15
C LEU A 53 -2.14 3.30 -7.48
N GLU A 54 -2.24 2.43 -8.47
CA GLU A 54 -1.81 2.71 -9.83
C GLU A 54 -3.01 2.64 -10.79
N ILE A 55 -3.29 3.72 -11.50
CA ILE A 55 -4.42 3.80 -12.44
C ILE A 55 -3.87 3.82 -13.87
N SER A 56 -4.26 2.84 -14.68
CA SER A 56 -3.72 2.66 -16.04
C SER A 56 -3.93 3.90 -16.91
N THR A 57 -5.11 4.52 -16.86
CA THR A 57 -5.44 5.72 -17.65
C THR A 57 -4.72 6.98 -17.19
N LEU A 58 -4.10 6.95 -16.00
CA LEU A 58 -3.29 8.03 -15.45
C LEU A 58 -1.79 7.68 -15.46
N ASN A 59 -1.34 6.80 -16.36
CA ASN A 59 0.06 6.38 -16.46
C ASN A 59 0.60 5.86 -15.12
N LYS A 60 -0.18 4.99 -14.45
CA LYS A 60 0.09 4.43 -13.12
C LYS A 60 0.07 5.45 -11.97
N ALA A 61 -0.28 6.71 -12.20
CA ALA A 61 -0.48 7.65 -11.10
C ALA A 61 -1.70 7.26 -10.24
N PRO A 62 -1.70 7.53 -8.92
CA PRO A 62 -0.67 8.23 -8.15
C PRO A 62 0.64 7.46 -7.90
N GLY A 63 0.62 6.12 -7.96
CA GLY A 63 1.82 5.28 -7.83
C GLY A 63 2.53 5.45 -6.50
N ILE A 64 3.86 5.52 -6.51
CA ILE A 64 4.70 5.77 -5.33
C ILE A 64 4.36 7.09 -4.60
N TYR A 65 3.64 8.00 -5.25
CA TYR A 65 3.21 9.27 -4.66
C TYR A 65 1.81 9.21 -4.04
N SER A 66 1.24 8.01 -3.87
CA SER A 66 -0.10 7.78 -3.33
C SER A 66 -0.38 8.56 -2.05
N ALA A 67 0.47 8.45 -1.03
CA ALA A 67 0.31 9.22 0.21
C ALA A 67 0.46 10.73 -0.02
N ARG A 68 1.39 11.16 -0.89
CA ARG A 68 1.68 12.58 -1.16
C ARG A 68 0.52 13.29 -1.86
N TRP A 69 -0.32 12.57 -2.60
CA TRP A 69 -1.53 13.14 -3.21
C TRP A 69 -2.55 13.61 -2.17
N ALA A 70 -2.55 13.02 -0.98
CA ALA A 70 -3.37 13.41 0.16
C ALA A 70 -2.85 14.68 0.88
N GLY A 71 -1.72 15.23 0.42
CA GLY A 71 -1.10 16.42 1.00
C GLY A 71 -0.49 16.17 2.39
N LYS A 72 0.04 17.23 3.02
CA LYS A 72 0.74 17.14 4.31
C LYS A 72 -0.15 16.57 5.43
N LYS A 73 -1.46 16.85 5.39
CA LYS A 73 -2.45 16.35 6.38
C LYS A 73 -2.93 14.92 6.12
N LYS A 74 -2.43 14.23 5.08
CA LYS A 74 -2.87 12.89 4.67
C LYS A 74 -4.41 12.81 4.45
N ASP A 75 -5.01 13.87 3.90
CA ASP A 75 -6.43 13.91 3.56
C ASP A 75 -6.69 13.17 2.23
N PHE A 76 -7.18 11.94 2.33
CA PHE A 76 -7.47 11.13 1.15
C PHE A 76 -8.73 11.55 0.39
N LYS A 77 -9.60 12.39 0.96
CA LYS A 77 -10.70 13.00 0.18
C LYS A 77 -10.12 13.92 -0.88
N LEU A 78 -9.08 14.70 -0.54
CA LEU A 78 -8.32 15.51 -1.50
C LEU A 78 -7.64 14.64 -2.57
N ALA A 79 -7.02 13.54 -2.17
CA ALA A 79 -6.36 12.62 -3.10
C ALA A 79 -7.34 12.00 -4.11
N ILE A 80 -8.51 11.56 -3.63
CA ILE A 80 -9.60 11.02 -4.44
C ILE A 80 -10.15 12.10 -5.39
N LYS A 81 -10.36 13.33 -4.92
CA LYS A 81 -10.78 14.46 -5.76
C LYS A 81 -9.79 14.71 -6.90
N LYS A 82 -8.48 14.62 -6.63
CA LYS A 82 -7.43 14.73 -7.65
C LYS A 82 -7.51 13.61 -8.69
N VAL A 83 -7.75 12.36 -8.27
CA VAL A 83 -7.96 11.23 -9.18
C VAL A 83 -9.11 11.52 -10.14
N TYR A 84 -10.30 11.85 -9.61
CA TYR A 84 -11.47 12.12 -10.45
C TYR A 84 -11.30 13.34 -11.35
N SER A 85 -10.67 14.41 -10.87
CA SER A 85 -10.35 15.58 -11.68
C SER A 85 -9.47 15.21 -12.89
N LYS A 86 -8.43 14.40 -12.68
CA LYS A 86 -7.55 13.94 -13.77
C LYS A 86 -8.27 13.00 -14.75
N LEU A 87 -9.12 12.10 -14.26
CA LEU A 87 -9.93 11.23 -15.10
C LEU A 87 -10.95 12.03 -15.93
N LYS A 88 -11.57 13.07 -15.35
CA LYS A 88 -12.48 13.98 -16.03
C LYS A 88 -11.75 14.74 -17.14
N LYS A 89 -10.57 15.31 -16.87
CA LYS A 89 -9.74 16.00 -17.87
C LYS A 89 -9.38 15.12 -19.06
N LYS A 90 -9.16 13.82 -18.85
CA LYS A 90 -8.91 12.83 -19.91
C LYS A 90 -10.18 12.30 -20.61
N LYS A 91 -11.37 12.80 -20.26
CA LYS A 91 -12.67 12.27 -20.73
C LYS A 91 -12.84 10.76 -20.45
N LYS A 92 -12.30 10.29 -19.31
CA LYS A 92 -12.33 8.87 -18.88
C LYS A 92 -13.13 8.61 -17.60
N LEU A 93 -13.62 9.63 -16.89
CA LEU A 93 -14.30 9.47 -15.59
C LEU A 93 -15.41 8.41 -15.57
N ASN A 94 -16.30 8.43 -16.57
CA ASN A 94 -17.43 7.50 -16.67
C ASN A 94 -17.10 6.20 -17.43
N LYS A 95 -15.83 6.01 -17.82
CA LYS A 95 -15.35 4.81 -18.52
C LYS A 95 -14.72 3.83 -17.51
N GLN A 96 -14.53 2.59 -17.94
CA GLN A 96 -13.78 1.63 -17.14
C GLN A 96 -12.31 2.04 -17.06
N ASN A 97 -11.86 2.37 -15.86
CA ASN A 97 -10.47 2.74 -15.57
C ASN A 97 -9.83 1.61 -14.78
N ASN A 98 -9.06 0.76 -15.45
CA ASN A 98 -8.31 -0.29 -14.77
C ASN A 98 -7.33 0.33 -13.77
N ALA A 99 -7.25 -0.28 -12.60
CA ALA A 99 -6.37 0.13 -11.54
C ALA A 99 -5.86 -1.09 -10.77
N ARG A 100 -4.76 -0.90 -10.04
CA ARG A 100 -4.29 -1.90 -9.10
C ARG A 100 -3.81 -1.25 -7.83
N PHE A 101 -4.02 -1.92 -6.71
CA PHE A 101 -3.21 -1.68 -5.53
C PHE A 101 -1.98 -2.56 -5.56
N TYR A 102 -0.83 -1.97 -5.26
CA TYR A 102 0.45 -2.64 -5.12
C TYR A 102 0.98 -2.41 -3.70
N CYS A 103 1.60 -3.43 -3.13
CA CYS A 103 2.35 -3.36 -1.87
C CYS A 103 3.67 -4.10 -2.07
N SER A 104 4.76 -3.48 -1.64
CA SER A 104 6.04 -4.14 -1.40
C SER A 104 6.30 -4.17 0.10
N LEU A 105 6.56 -5.34 0.64
CA LEU A 105 7.04 -5.56 2.00
C LEU A 105 8.52 -5.91 1.94
N ALA A 106 9.35 -5.23 2.71
CA ALA A 106 10.77 -5.53 2.83
C ALA A 106 11.11 -5.95 4.25
N ILE A 107 11.82 -7.07 4.38
CA ILE A 107 12.42 -7.54 5.63
C ILE A 107 13.92 -7.30 5.55
N ALA A 108 14.47 -6.56 6.50
CA ALA A 108 15.90 -6.28 6.61
C ALA A 108 16.46 -6.80 7.94
N PHE A 109 17.67 -7.32 7.88
CA PHE A 109 18.41 -7.86 9.02
C PHE A 109 19.53 -6.90 9.44
N PRO A 110 19.94 -6.91 10.73
CA PRO A 110 21.05 -6.06 11.22
C PRO A 110 22.38 -6.25 10.48
N ASN A 111 22.59 -7.42 9.88
CA ASN A 111 23.78 -7.74 9.07
C ASN A 111 23.71 -7.21 7.63
N GLY A 112 22.72 -6.38 7.29
CA GLY A 112 22.57 -5.77 5.98
C GLY A 112 21.86 -6.62 4.92
N LYS A 113 21.60 -7.91 5.19
CA LYS A 113 20.78 -8.75 4.29
C LYS A 113 19.33 -8.24 4.29
N PHE A 114 18.65 -8.35 3.15
CA PHE A 114 17.23 -8.03 3.06
C PHE A 114 16.53 -8.91 2.01
N LYS A 115 15.20 -8.97 2.11
CA LYS A 115 14.34 -9.61 1.12
C LYS A 115 13.04 -8.83 0.96
N ALA A 116 12.61 -8.60 -0.27
CA ALA A 116 11.34 -7.97 -0.57
C ALA A 116 10.30 -8.96 -1.12
N PHE A 117 9.03 -8.67 -0.83
CA PHE A 117 7.87 -9.46 -1.22
C PHE A 117 6.76 -8.53 -1.66
N SER A 118 6.18 -8.80 -2.83
CA SER A 118 5.14 -7.94 -3.38
C SER A 118 3.78 -8.61 -3.44
N GLY A 119 2.72 -7.81 -3.38
CA GLY A 119 1.35 -8.24 -3.57
C GLY A 119 0.56 -7.24 -4.38
N THR A 120 -0.40 -7.75 -5.16
CA THR A 120 -1.18 -6.92 -6.08
C THR A 120 -2.64 -7.34 -6.09
N VAL A 121 -3.53 -6.35 -6.16
CA VAL A 121 -4.95 -6.54 -6.44
C VAL A 121 -5.33 -5.68 -7.61
N ASN A 122 -5.79 -6.33 -8.68
CA ASN A 122 -6.30 -5.66 -9.86
C ASN A 122 -7.79 -5.37 -9.67
N GLY A 123 -8.23 -4.27 -10.26
CA GLY A 123 -9.58 -3.75 -10.13
C GLY A 123 -9.82 -2.59 -11.07
N LYS A 124 -10.81 -1.78 -10.73
CA LYS A 124 -11.19 -0.58 -11.47
C LYS A 124 -11.59 0.55 -10.54
N ILE A 125 -11.54 1.77 -11.04
CA ILE A 125 -12.03 2.95 -10.32
C ILE A 125 -13.56 3.05 -10.48
N SER A 126 -14.27 3.25 -9.38
CA SER A 126 -15.71 3.49 -9.37
C SER A 126 -16.06 4.85 -9.98
N LYS A 127 -17.33 5.07 -10.33
CA LYS A 127 -17.79 6.37 -10.84
C LYS A 127 -17.83 7.44 -9.74
N GLU A 128 -18.11 7.02 -8.51
CA GLU A 128 -18.23 7.86 -7.33
C GLU A 128 -17.65 7.11 -6.10
N PRO A 129 -17.15 7.82 -5.07
CA PRO A 129 -16.74 7.17 -3.82
C PRO A 129 -17.92 6.49 -3.15
N LYS A 130 -17.73 5.26 -2.67
CA LYS A 130 -18.72 4.53 -1.87
C LYS A 130 -18.08 3.87 -0.66
N GLY A 131 -18.83 3.91 0.45
CA GLY A 131 -18.47 3.26 1.71
C GLY A 131 -17.41 3.99 2.52
N ASN A 132 -17.43 3.69 3.83
CA ASN A 132 -16.61 4.37 4.85
C ASN A 132 -15.60 3.42 5.53
N ASN A 133 -15.55 2.15 5.11
CA ASN A 133 -14.60 1.19 5.66
C ASN A 133 -13.21 1.37 5.06
N GLY A 134 -12.21 0.85 5.76
CA GLY A 134 -10.83 0.89 5.27
C GLY A 134 -10.23 2.30 5.32
N PHE A 135 -9.36 2.62 4.37
CA PHE A 135 -8.61 3.88 4.35
C PHE A 135 -8.14 4.21 2.93
N GLY A 136 -7.55 5.40 2.77
CA GLY A 136 -6.88 5.75 1.53
C GLY A 136 -7.83 5.86 0.35
N TYR A 137 -7.55 5.11 -0.72
CA TYR A 137 -8.36 5.07 -1.94
C TYR A 137 -9.42 3.95 -1.94
N ASP A 138 -9.63 3.27 -0.82
CA ASP A 138 -10.61 2.19 -0.72
C ASP A 138 -12.02 2.58 -1.20
N PRO A 139 -12.54 3.81 -0.92
CA PRO A 139 -13.87 4.19 -1.38
C PRO A 139 -14.02 4.26 -2.91
N ILE A 140 -12.94 4.26 -3.68
CA ILE A 140 -12.99 4.39 -5.13
C ILE A 140 -12.49 3.15 -5.88
N PHE A 141 -12.03 2.11 -5.18
CA PHE A 141 -11.42 0.93 -5.80
C PHE A 141 -12.36 -0.27 -5.73
N ILE A 142 -12.76 -0.79 -6.88
CA ILE A 142 -13.55 -2.01 -7.01
C ILE A 142 -12.61 -3.15 -7.45
N PRO A 143 -12.33 -4.15 -6.61
CA PRO A 143 -11.49 -5.28 -7.02
C PRO A 143 -12.18 -6.15 -8.08
N ASN A 144 -11.39 -6.79 -8.94
CA ASN A 144 -11.90 -7.73 -9.95
C ASN A 144 -12.71 -8.85 -9.29
N GLY A 145 -13.84 -9.22 -9.89
CA GLY A 145 -14.77 -10.22 -9.35
C GLY A 145 -15.80 -9.67 -8.34
N TYR A 146 -15.76 -8.36 -8.05
CA TYR A 146 -16.71 -7.72 -7.12
C TYR A 146 -17.43 -6.53 -7.74
N LYS A 147 -18.59 -6.18 -7.17
CA LYS A 147 -19.38 -5.00 -7.52
C LYS A 147 -19.20 -3.83 -6.55
N LYS A 148 -18.75 -4.12 -5.33
CA LYS A 148 -18.56 -3.17 -4.23
C LYS A 148 -17.13 -2.62 -4.20
N THR A 149 -16.96 -1.38 -3.77
CA THR A 149 -15.64 -0.81 -3.50
C THR A 149 -15.03 -1.46 -2.26
N PHE A 150 -13.72 -1.36 -2.06
CA PHE A 150 -13.12 -1.73 -0.79
C PHE A 150 -13.70 -0.94 0.39
N GLY A 151 -14.13 0.31 0.18
CA GLY A 151 -14.81 1.13 1.19
C GLY A 151 -16.17 0.59 1.63
N GLU A 152 -16.84 -0.20 0.78
CA GLU A 152 -18.12 -0.85 1.07
C GLU A 152 -17.96 -2.26 1.65
N MET A 153 -16.77 -2.87 1.53
CA MET A 153 -16.53 -4.23 2.01
C MET A 153 -16.35 -4.29 3.53
N ARG A 154 -16.78 -5.39 4.14
CA ARG A 154 -16.44 -5.69 5.54
C ARG A 154 -14.90 -5.81 5.67
N PRO A 155 -14.27 -5.28 6.73
CA PRO A 155 -12.81 -5.34 6.91
C PRO A 155 -12.21 -6.74 6.74
N ASN A 156 -12.81 -7.74 7.39
CA ASN A 156 -12.33 -9.13 7.32
C ASN A 156 -12.34 -9.72 5.90
N LEU A 157 -13.28 -9.30 5.05
CA LEU A 157 -13.34 -9.74 3.65
C LEU A 157 -12.26 -9.04 2.82
N LYS A 158 -12.14 -7.72 2.96
CA LYS A 158 -11.11 -6.93 2.29
C LYS A 158 -9.72 -7.46 2.59
N ASP A 159 -9.43 -7.73 3.86
CA ASP A 159 -8.11 -8.19 4.30
C ASP A 159 -7.69 -9.45 3.55
N LYS A 160 -8.56 -10.46 3.45
CA LYS A 160 -8.30 -11.74 2.76
C LYS A 160 -7.97 -11.61 1.27
N ILE A 161 -8.42 -10.54 0.62
CA ILE A 161 -8.19 -10.35 -0.82
C ILE A 161 -7.22 -9.21 -1.12
N SER A 162 -6.73 -8.51 -0.11
CA SER A 162 -5.90 -7.31 -0.27
C SER A 162 -4.50 -7.61 -0.81
N HIS A 163 -3.88 -6.56 -1.37
CA HIS A 163 -2.51 -6.59 -1.89
C HIS A 163 -1.51 -6.84 -0.75
N ARG A 164 -1.76 -6.24 0.43
CA ARG A 164 -0.96 -6.48 1.65
C ARG A 164 -1.03 -7.93 2.11
N TYR A 165 -2.22 -8.52 2.16
CA TYR A 165 -2.36 -9.93 2.53
C TYR A 165 -1.65 -10.86 1.55
N LYS A 166 -1.73 -10.58 0.24
CA LYS A 166 -0.97 -11.34 -0.76
C LYS A 166 0.55 -11.20 -0.59
N ALA A 167 1.06 -10.00 -0.32
CA ALA A 167 2.48 -9.78 -0.05
C ALA A 167 2.91 -10.54 1.21
N PHE A 168 2.10 -10.47 2.26
CA PHE A 168 2.36 -11.11 3.52
C PHE A 168 2.31 -12.65 3.42
N ASN A 169 1.38 -13.22 2.64
CA ASN A 169 1.37 -14.67 2.39
C ASN A 169 2.63 -15.18 1.70
N LYS A 170 3.33 -14.34 0.92
CA LYS A 170 4.64 -14.70 0.36
C LYS A 170 5.72 -14.75 1.44
N ILE A 171 5.70 -13.81 2.40
CA ILE A 171 6.57 -13.86 3.60
C ILE A 171 6.34 -15.16 4.36
N ARG A 172 5.07 -15.48 4.66
CA ARG A 172 4.66 -16.72 5.32
C ARG A 172 5.25 -17.97 4.67
N ARG A 173 5.07 -18.08 3.34
CA ARG A 173 5.64 -19.19 2.56
C ARG A 173 7.16 -19.23 2.60
N TYR A 174 7.83 -18.08 2.55
CA TYR A 174 9.28 -17.98 2.58
C TYR A 174 9.87 -18.47 3.91
N PHE A 175 9.27 -18.08 5.03
CA PHE A 175 9.67 -18.53 6.37
C PHE A 175 9.04 -19.86 6.79
N LYS A 176 8.23 -20.49 5.91
CA LYS A 176 7.50 -21.74 6.17
C LYS A 176 6.60 -21.69 7.41
N TYR A 177 5.79 -20.64 7.55
CA TYR A 177 4.82 -20.46 8.66
C TYR A 177 3.47 -19.88 8.22
#